data_AF-A0A8J6K934-F1
#
_entry.id   AF-A0A8J6K934-F1
#
_cell.length_a   1.000
_cell.length_b   1.000
_cell.length_c   1.000
_cell.angle_alpha   90.00
_cell.angle_beta   90.00
_cell.angle_gamma   90.00
#
_symmetry.space_group_name_H-M   'P 1'
#
loop_
_entity.id
_entity.type
_entity.pdbx_description
1 polymer ?
#
loop_
_entity_poly.entity_id
_entity_poly.type
_entity_poly.pdbx_seq_one_letter_code
_entity_poly.pdbx_strand_id
1 'polypeptide(L)'
;VCSAIQNQDFTVIDDYCTGLKALLYLKSIEELQDWDGQSPPTFIHQKGKPVPNVTDIIGKKLPSFGPFLEKRKKIIAENKIKLLSMNANASTNIKEHFLPKRPVPTVKDVIGRALQCIGSYGELNIREQVVALIDEEMCINCGKCYMTCNDSGYQAIEFDPKTHLPTVTDGCTGCTLCLSVCPIIDCIKMITRTTPYVPKRGLPLTVNPVR
;
A
#
# COMPACT_ATOMS: atom_id res chain seq x y z
N VAL A 1 0.07 21.68 -22.44
CA VAL A 1 0.59 22.04 -21.11
C VAL A 1 0.50 23.55 -20.97
N CYS A 2 -0.15 24.06 -19.91
CA CYS A 2 -0.24 25.51 -19.65
C CYS A 2 0.09 25.80 -18.17
N SER A 3 -0.76 25.38 -17.24
CA SER A 3 -0.57 25.62 -15.80
C SER A 3 0.74 25.07 -15.26
N ALA A 4 1.21 23.91 -15.73
CA ALA A 4 2.50 23.37 -15.27
C ALA A 4 3.71 24.23 -15.70
N ILE A 5 3.62 24.90 -16.85
CA ILE A 5 4.63 25.88 -17.27
C ILE A 5 4.48 27.17 -16.47
N GLN A 6 3.26 27.63 -16.22
CA GLN A 6 3.02 28.83 -15.38
C GLN A 6 3.55 28.66 -13.95
N ASN A 7 3.49 27.44 -13.42
CA ASN A 7 4.04 27.11 -12.10
C ASN A 7 5.56 26.93 -12.10
N GLN A 8 6.20 26.85 -13.27
CA GLN A 8 7.62 26.60 -13.43
C GLN A 8 8.15 27.43 -14.60
N ASP A 9 8.68 26.77 -15.63
CA ASP A 9 9.26 27.36 -16.84
C ASP A 9 9.32 26.29 -17.94
N PHE A 10 9.91 26.61 -19.10
CA PHE A 10 9.94 25.69 -20.24
C PHE A 10 10.81 24.44 -20.06
N THR A 11 11.72 24.41 -19.07
CA THR A 11 12.62 23.26 -18.85
C THR A 11 11.90 22.00 -18.39
N VAL A 12 10.63 22.09 -17.96
CA VAL A 12 9.78 20.92 -17.64
C VAL A 12 9.65 19.92 -18.81
N ILE A 13 9.92 20.37 -20.05
CA ILE A 13 9.92 19.47 -21.21
C ILE A 13 11.00 18.37 -21.11
N ASP A 14 12.14 18.66 -20.48
CA ASP A 14 13.23 17.69 -20.33
C ASP A 14 12.82 16.56 -19.37
N ASP A 15 12.14 16.92 -18.27
CA ASP A 15 11.55 15.98 -17.32
C ASP A 15 10.45 15.14 -17.98
N TYR A 16 9.55 15.75 -18.75
CA TYR A 16 8.49 15.01 -19.46
C TYR A 16 9.06 14.00 -20.46
N CYS A 17 10.09 14.40 -21.22
CA CYS A 17 10.70 13.53 -22.22
C CYS A 17 11.46 12.37 -21.58
N THR A 18 12.25 12.63 -20.54
CA THR A 18 13.03 11.58 -19.86
C THR A 18 12.12 10.66 -19.04
N GLY A 19 11.14 11.21 -18.34
CA GLY A 19 10.13 10.44 -17.61
C GLY A 19 9.32 9.51 -18.52
N LEU A 20 8.86 9.98 -19.69
CA LEU A 20 8.14 9.12 -20.64
C LEU A 20 9.03 7.99 -21.18
N LYS A 21 10.29 8.30 -21.53
CA LYS A 21 11.27 7.28 -21.97
C LYS A 21 11.48 6.21 -20.89
N ALA A 22 11.67 6.63 -19.62
CA ALA A 22 11.82 5.71 -18.51
C ALA A 22 10.57 4.83 -18.31
N LEU A 23 9.37 5.42 -18.32
CA LEU A 23 8.11 4.68 -18.17
C LEU A 23 7.88 3.64 -19.29
N LEU A 24 8.22 3.97 -20.54
CA LEU A 24 8.13 3.03 -21.65
C LEU A 24 9.21 1.94 -21.55
N TYR A 25 10.44 2.31 -21.21
CA TYR A 25 11.55 1.37 -21.03
C TYR A 25 11.29 0.37 -19.92
N LEU A 26 10.83 0.81 -18.74
CA LEU A 26 10.56 -0.09 -17.60
C LEU A 26 9.49 -1.12 -17.93
N LYS A 27 8.55 -0.82 -18.83
CA LYS A 27 7.59 -1.82 -19.32
C LYS A 27 8.28 -2.98 -20.03
N SER A 28 9.50 -2.89 -20.53
CA SER A 28 10.19 -4.02 -21.17
C SER A 28 11.02 -4.90 -20.20
N ILE A 29 11.17 -4.46 -18.95
CA ILE A 29 11.94 -5.15 -17.91
C ILE A 29 11.02 -6.08 -17.12
N GLU A 30 11.36 -7.36 -17.02
CA GLU A 30 10.51 -8.37 -16.37
C GLU A 30 10.67 -8.36 -14.85
N GLU A 31 11.89 -8.11 -14.38
CA GLU A 31 12.27 -8.10 -12.97
C GLU A 31 11.63 -6.95 -12.17
N LEU A 32 11.07 -5.95 -12.87
CA LEU A 32 10.47 -4.75 -12.30
C LEU A 32 8.96 -4.66 -12.58
N GLN A 33 8.30 -5.79 -12.89
CA GLN A 33 6.87 -5.81 -13.22
C GLN A 33 5.95 -5.42 -12.07
N ASP A 34 6.41 -5.56 -10.83
CA ASP A 34 5.69 -5.20 -9.62
C ASP A 34 5.84 -3.71 -9.25
N TRP A 35 6.63 -2.94 -10.02
CA TRP A 35 6.74 -1.48 -9.86
C TRP A 35 5.53 -0.78 -10.47
N ASP A 36 5.07 0.29 -9.81
CA ASP A 36 4.11 1.22 -10.41
C ASP A 36 4.87 2.33 -11.16
N GLY A 37 5.12 2.06 -12.44
CA GLY A 37 5.91 2.97 -13.27
C GLY A 37 7.35 3.06 -12.78
N GLN A 38 7.74 4.21 -12.24
CA GLN A 38 9.08 4.45 -11.68
C GLN A 38 9.12 4.25 -10.14
N SER A 39 8.01 3.87 -9.52
CA SER A 39 7.91 3.66 -8.08
C SER A 39 8.13 2.18 -7.75
N PRO A 40 9.19 1.82 -7.01
CA PRO A 40 9.33 0.48 -6.46
C PRO A 40 8.16 0.12 -5.55
N PRO A 41 7.84 -1.18 -5.37
CA PRO A 41 6.91 -1.61 -4.34
C PRO A 41 7.31 -1.02 -2.99
N THR A 42 6.35 -0.40 -2.31
CA THR A 42 6.60 0.18 -0.99
C THR A 42 6.96 -0.93 0.00
N PHE A 43 8.20 -0.90 0.49
CA PHE A 43 8.65 -1.81 1.55
C PHE A 43 8.18 -1.32 2.91
N ILE A 44 8.07 -2.24 3.87
CA ILE A 44 7.68 -1.92 5.25
C ILE A 44 8.74 -1.00 5.86
N HIS A 45 8.36 0.23 6.16
CA HIS A 45 9.30 1.27 6.57
C HIS A 45 8.80 2.13 7.74
N GLN A 46 9.75 2.68 8.48
CA GLN A 46 9.52 3.78 9.42
C GLN A 46 10.47 4.92 9.08
N LYS A 47 9.92 6.11 8.77
CA LYS A 47 10.69 7.29 8.32
C LYS A 47 11.60 6.98 7.10
N GLY A 48 11.10 6.20 6.15
CA GLY A 48 11.84 5.79 4.95
C GLY A 48 12.94 4.75 5.17
N LYS A 49 13.12 4.26 6.42
CA LYS A 49 14.09 3.21 6.73
C LYS A 49 13.39 1.85 6.83
N PRO A 50 13.97 0.77 6.27
CA PRO A 50 13.38 -0.57 6.37
C PRO A 50 13.16 -0.98 7.82
N VAL A 51 11.97 -1.50 8.13
CA VAL A 51 11.69 -2.08 9.44
C VAL A 51 12.49 -3.39 9.56
N PRO A 52 13.24 -3.60 10.66
CA PRO A 52 13.97 -4.85 10.87
C PRO A 52 13.03 -6.06 10.87
N ASN A 53 13.28 -7.03 9.99
CA ASN A 53 12.53 -8.28 9.96
C ASN A 53 13.00 -9.18 11.12
N VAL A 54 12.46 -8.91 12.31
CA VAL A 54 12.72 -9.63 13.54
C VAL A 54 11.41 -10.23 14.01
N THR A 55 11.35 -11.56 14.13
CA THR A 55 10.16 -12.31 14.56
C THR A 55 9.62 -11.86 15.92
N ASP A 56 10.50 -11.35 16.78
CA ASP A 56 10.14 -10.85 18.12
C ASP A 56 9.55 -9.44 18.11
N ILE A 57 9.50 -8.78 16.95
CA ILE A 57 8.89 -7.46 16.74
C ILE A 57 7.56 -7.60 16.00
N ILE A 58 7.57 -8.35 14.89
CA ILE A 58 6.41 -8.48 14.00
C ILE A 58 5.23 -9.12 14.75
N GLY A 59 4.08 -8.44 14.74
CA GLY A 59 2.85 -8.89 15.39
C GLY A 59 2.83 -8.79 16.92
N LYS A 60 3.86 -8.19 17.55
CA LYS A 60 3.88 -7.97 19.01
C LYS A 60 3.22 -6.67 19.46
N LYS A 61 2.57 -5.93 18.54
CA LYS A 61 1.89 -4.65 18.81
C LYS A 61 2.78 -3.66 19.57
N LEU A 62 4.00 -3.48 19.08
CA LEU A 62 4.98 -2.55 19.66
C LEU A 62 5.06 -1.29 18.79
N PRO A 63 4.30 -0.23 19.07
CA PRO A 63 4.43 1.02 18.33
C PRO A 63 5.76 1.74 18.63
N SER A 64 6.09 2.74 17.82
CA SER A 64 7.39 3.44 17.87
C SER A 64 7.44 4.61 18.87
N PHE A 65 6.78 4.49 20.03
CA PHE A 65 6.81 5.50 21.09
C PHE A 65 6.79 4.92 22.52
N GLY A 66 7.14 5.74 23.50
CA GLY A 66 7.06 5.41 24.93
C GLY A 66 7.77 4.10 25.32
N PRO A 67 7.20 3.30 26.25
CA PRO A 67 7.81 2.04 26.70
C PRO A 67 7.89 0.98 25.59
N PHE A 68 7.02 1.05 24.59
CA PHE A 68 7.04 0.15 23.45
C PHE A 68 8.30 0.35 22.61
N LEU A 69 8.72 1.61 22.40
CA LEU A 69 9.95 1.93 21.69
C LEU A 69 11.20 1.42 22.43
N GLU A 70 11.23 1.51 23.75
CA GLU A 70 12.31 0.97 24.57
C GLU A 70 12.42 -0.55 24.39
N LYS A 71 11.28 -1.25 24.44
CA LYS A 71 11.22 -2.69 24.20
C LYS A 71 11.68 -3.06 22.78
N ARG A 72 11.26 -2.32 21.74
CA ARG A 72 11.74 -2.52 20.37
C ARG A 72 13.27 -2.35 20.28
N LYS A 73 13.81 -1.28 20.87
CA LYS A 73 15.26 -1.02 20.88
C LYS A 73 16.02 -2.17 21.55
N LYS A 74 15.52 -2.67 22.67
CA LYS A 74 16.11 -3.83 23.38
C LYS A 74 16.15 -5.07 22.49
N ILE A 75 15.03 -5.43 21.86
CA ILE A 75 14.93 -6.59 20.95
C ILE A 75 15.90 -6.43 19.77
N ILE A 76 15.98 -5.25 19.17
CA ILE A 76 16.90 -4.98 18.05
C ILE A 76 18.36 -5.13 18.50
N ALA A 77 18.71 -4.63 19.69
CA ALA A 77 20.06 -4.74 20.23
C ALA A 77 20.44 -6.20 20.48
N GLU A 78 19.56 -6.99 21.09
CA GLU A 78 19.75 -8.43 21.33
C GLU A 78 19.92 -9.19 20.00
N ASN A 79 19.11 -8.88 18.98
CA ASN A 79 19.25 -9.49 17.66
C ASN A 79 20.60 -9.13 17.00
N LYS A 80 21.04 -7.87 17.08
CA LYS A 80 22.36 -7.46 16.55
C LYS A 80 23.51 -8.22 17.22
N ILE A 81 23.46 -8.41 18.54
CA ILE A 81 24.47 -9.20 19.27
C ILE A 81 24.45 -10.65 18.80
N LYS A 82 23.26 -11.24 18.62
CA LYS A 82 23.10 -12.60 18.09
C LYS A 82 23.69 -12.73 16.68
N LEU A 83 23.42 -11.76 15.79
CA LEU A 83 23.97 -11.74 14.43
C LEU A 83 25.49 -11.59 14.43
N LEU A 84 26.07 -10.80 15.33
CA LEU A 84 27.54 -10.70 15.46
C LEU A 84 28.19 -12.03 15.83
N SER A 85 27.52 -12.86 16.63
CA SER A 85 28.02 -14.20 16.98
C SER A 85 27.90 -15.20 15.83
N MET A 86 27.03 -14.93 14.86
CA MET A 86 26.83 -15.75 13.66
C MET A 86 27.72 -15.18 12.56
N ASN A 87 28.88 -15.82 12.32
CA ASN A 87 29.85 -15.39 11.30
C ASN A 87 29.16 -15.32 9.91
N ALA A 88 28.70 -14.13 9.52
CA ALA A 88 27.99 -13.93 8.27
C ALA A 88 29.02 -13.81 7.14
N ASN A 89 29.08 -14.82 6.29
CA ASN A 89 29.87 -14.77 5.05
C ASN A 89 29.40 -13.57 4.22
N ALA A 90 30.31 -12.64 3.95
CA ALA A 90 30.05 -11.54 3.03
C ALA A 90 29.86 -12.14 1.62
N SER A 91 28.61 -12.20 1.15
CA SER A 91 28.33 -12.54 -0.23
C SER A 91 28.63 -11.32 -1.10
N THR A 92 29.67 -11.41 -1.92
CA THR A 92 29.93 -10.44 -2.99
C THR A 92 28.95 -10.70 -4.12
N ASN A 93 27.78 -10.08 -4.05
CA ASN A 93 26.86 -10.08 -5.19
C ASN A 93 27.49 -9.28 -6.32
N ILE A 94 27.73 -9.94 -7.46
CA ILE A 94 28.06 -9.27 -8.72
C ILE A 94 26.82 -8.48 -9.13
N LYS A 95 26.98 -7.18 -9.42
CA LYS A 95 25.87 -6.36 -9.93
C LYS A 95 25.63 -6.73 -11.39
N GLU A 96 24.54 -7.46 -11.64
CA GLU A 96 24.04 -7.69 -12.99
C GLU A 96 23.08 -6.55 -13.40
N HIS A 97 23.04 -6.24 -14.69
CA HIS A 97 22.15 -5.22 -15.25
C HIS A 97 20.92 -5.90 -15.85
N PHE A 98 19.73 -5.35 -15.58
CA PHE A 98 18.51 -5.84 -16.23
C PHE A 98 18.48 -5.47 -17.71
N LEU A 99 18.06 -6.42 -18.54
CA LEU A 99 17.96 -6.26 -19.98
C LEU A 99 16.49 -6.37 -20.43
N PRO A 100 16.07 -5.59 -21.44
CA PRO A 100 14.76 -5.75 -22.05
C PRO A 100 14.52 -7.17 -22.54
N LYS A 101 13.48 -7.84 -22.02
CA LYS A 101 13.06 -9.18 -22.46
C LYS A 101 11.95 -9.13 -23.52
N ARG A 102 11.40 -7.95 -23.78
CA ARG A 102 10.39 -7.68 -24.81
C ARG A 102 10.64 -6.33 -25.50
N PRO A 103 10.08 -6.08 -26.68
CA PRO A 103 10.20 -4.78 -27.33
C PRO A 103 9.68 -3.65 -26.44
N VAL A 104 10.41 -2.54 -26.39
CA VAL A 104 9.98 -1.33 -25.69
C VAL A 104 8.76 -0.75 -26.41
N PRO A 105 7.61 -0.55 -25.74
CA PRO A 105 6.42 0.00 -26.37
C PRO A 105 6.67 1.41 -26.90
N THR A 106 6.13 1.70 -28.08
CA THR A 106 6.04 3.06 -28.61
C THR A 106 4.82 3.78 -28.06
N VAL A 107 4.74 5.10 -28.29
CA VAL A 107 3.54 5.89 -27.94
C VAL A 107 2.29 5.32 -28.59
N LYS A 108 2.36 4.87 -29.85
CA LYS A 108 1.21 4.29 -30.57
C LYS A 108 0.69 3.03 -29.89
N ASP A 109 1.59 2.24 -29.32
CA ASP A 109 1.23 0.96 -28.69
C ASP A 109 0.48 1.14 -27.36
N VAL A 110 0.57 2.31 -26.73
CA VAL A 110 -0.03 2.58 -25.41
C VAL A 110 -1.29 3.45 -25.46
N ILE A 111 -1.58 4.09 -26.59
CA ILE A 111 -2.81 4.86 -26.79
C ILE A 111 -4.03 3.96 -26.59
N GLY A 112 -4.95 4.38 -25.71
CA GLY A 112 -6.22 3.71 -25.49
C GLY A 112 -6.19 2.45 -24.62
N ARG A 113 -5.03 2.00 -24.11
CA ARG A 113 -4.94 0.77 -23.30
C ARG A 113 -5.86 0.72 -22.08
N ALA A 114 -6.11 1.87 -21.44
CA ALA A 114 -6.95 1.94 -20.24
C ALA A 114 -8.45 1.89 -20.56
N LEU A 115 -8.88 2.04 -21.83
CA LEU A 115 -10.29 2.11 -22.19
C LEU A 115 -11.04 0.81 -21.89
N GLN A 116 -10.36 -0.34 -21.94
CA GLN A 116 -10.94 -1.63 -21.57
C GLN A 116 -11.35 -1.74 -20.09
N CYS A 117 -10.86 -0.85 -19.24
CA CYS A 117 -11.19 -0.81 -17.80
C CYS A 117 -12.32 0.17 -17.48
N ILE A 118 -12.89 0.85 -18.49
CA ILE A 118 -13.94 1.87 -18.33
C ILE A 118 -15.24 1.32 -18.90
N GLY A 119 -16.30 1.38 -18.11
CA GLY A 119 -17.61 0.83 -18.47
C GLY A 119 -18.73 1.42 -17.62
N SER A 120 -19.95 0.91 -17.79
CA SER A 120 -21.09 1.27 -16.94
C SER A 120 -20.98 0.64 -15.54
N TYR A 121 -21.74 1.17 -14.58
CA TYR A 121 -21.78 0.59 -13.22
C TYR A 121 -22.23 -0.88 -13.21
N GLY A 122 -23.13 -1.28 -14.13
CA GLY A 122 -23.64 -2.65 -14.22
C GLY A 122 -22.60 -3.67 -14.67
N GLU A 123 -21.50 -3.22 -15.27
CA GLU A 123 -20.37 -4.07 -15.66
C GLU A 123 -19.41 -4.35 -14.49
N LEU A 124 -19.56 -3.61 -13.37
CA LEU A 124 -18.75 -3.82 -12.17
C LEU A 124 -19.25 -5.01 -11.36
N ASN A 125 -18.33 -5.88 -10.94
CA ASN A 125 -18.67 -7.06 -10.16
C ASN A 125 -18.97 -6.71 -8.70
N ILE A 126 -20.25 -6.63 -8.35
CA ILE A 126 -20.69 -6.36 -6.97
C ILE A 126 -20.45 -7.53 -6.00
N ARG A 127 -19.98 -8.69 -6.46
CA ARG A 127 -19.66 -9.85 -5.62
C ARG A 127 -18.18 -9.90 -5.21
N GLU A 128 -17.29 -9.30 -6.00
CA GLU A 128 -15.85 -9.21 -5.72
C GLU A 128 -15.57 -8.06 -4.75
N GLN A 129 -15.99 -8.24 -3.49
CA GLN A 129 -15.81 -7.26 -2.43
C GLN A 129 -14.41 -7.32 -1.84
N VAL A 130 -13.94 -6.18 -1.34
CA VAL A 130 -12.65 -6.03 -0.67
C VAL A 130 -12.82 -5.56 0.77
N VAL A 131 -11.79 -5.72 1.58
CA VAL A 131 -11.68 -5.15 2.93
C VAL A 131 -10.32 -4.50 3.11
N ALA A 132 -10.25 -3.49 3.97
CA ALA A 132 -9.00 -2.83 4.28
C ALA A 132 -8.13 -3.71 5.20
N LEU A 133 -6.84 -3.77 4.92
CA LEU A 133 -5.81 -4.39 5.75
C LEU A 133 -4.78 -3.31 6.10
N ILE A 134 -4.46 -3.16 7.38
CA ILE A 134 -3.49 -2.17 7.87
C ILE A 134 -2.20 -2.89 8.25
N ASP A 135 -1.07 -2.40 7.75
CA ASP A 135 0.26 -2.81 8.19
C ASP A 135 0.62 -2.05 9.49
N GLU A 136 0.62 -2.77 10.62
CA GLU A 136 0.93 -2.21 11.94
C GLU A 136 2.36 -1.64 12.02
N GLU A 137 3.31 -2.17 11.26
CA GLU A 137 4.71 -1.77 11.29
C GLU A 137 4.96 -0.49 10.48
N MET A 138 4.11 -0.19 9.49
CA MET A 138 4.11 1.09 8.77
C MET A 138 3.27 2.17 9.46
N CYS A 139 2.37 1.78 10.37
CA CYS A 139 1.48 2.70 11.05
C CYS A 139 2.24 3.76 11.86
N ILE A 140 1.74 5.00 11.82
CA ILE A 140 2.24 6.12 12.64
C ILE A 140 1.24 6.58 13.70
N ASN A 141 0.25 5.74 14.02
CA ASN A 141 -0.65 5.92 15.17
C ASN A 141 -1.53 7.19 15.14
N CYS A 142 -1.76 7.78 13.96
CA CYS A 142 -2.48 9.06 13.85
C CYS A 142 -4.00 8.99 14.01
N GLY A 143 -4.61 7.79 13.93
CA GLY A 143 -6.05 7.61 14.06
C GLY A 143 -6.92 8.15 12.92
N LYS A 144 -6.36 8.70 11.83
CA LYS A 144 -7.14 9.24 10.70
C LYS A 144 -8.07 8.22 10.05
N CYS A 145 -7.61 6.97 9.90
CA CYS A 145 -8.42 5.87 9.41
C CYS A 145 -9.62 5.60 10.33
N TYR A 146 -9.38 5.57 11.64
CA TYR A 146 -10.42 5.40 12.67
C TYR A 146 -11.46 6.53 12.61
N MET A 147 -11.03 7.79 12.67
CA MET A 147 -11.94 8.96 12.61
C MET A 147 -12.78 8.96 11.34
N THR A 148 -12.16 8.70 10.19
CA THR A 148 -12.88 8.68 8.90
C THR A 148 -13.87 7.53 8.82
N CYS A 149 -13.53 6.36 9.34
CA CYS A 149 -14.47 5.23 9.37
C CYS A 149 -15.63 5.47 10.35
N ASN A 150 -15.39 6.21 11.43
CA ASN A 150 -16.43 6.55 12.40
C ASN A 150 -17.43 7.57 11.87
N ASP A 151 -16.94 8.72 11.40
CA ASP A 151 -17.82 9.86 11.11
C ASP A 151 -18.28 9.89 9.64
N SER A 152 -17.56 9.18 8.76
CA SER A 152 -17.85 9.13 7.32
C SER A 152 -17.99 7.70 6.78
N GLY A 153 -18.11 6.70 7.65
CA GLY A 153 -18.07 5.28 7.27
C GLY A 153 -19.01 4.39 8.08
N TYR A 154 -18.46 3.27 8.55
CA TYR A 154 -19.22 2.13 9.10
C TYR A 154 -18.75 1.73 10.51
N GLN A 155 -17.99 2.59 11.19
CA GLN A 155 -17.49 2.37 12.56
C GLN A 155 -16.77 1.00 12.69
N ALA A 156 -16.01 0.63 11.66
CA ALA A 156 -15.47 -0.72 11.47
C ALA A 156 -13.98 -0.85 11.82
N ILE A 157 -13.40 0.17 12.47
CA ILE A 157 -12.00 0.18 12.90
C ILE A 157 -11.98 0.33 14.41
N GLU A 158 -11.31 -0.57 15.10
CA GLU A 158 -10.98 -0.44 16.52
C GLU A 158 -9.66 0.33 16.64
N PHE A 159 -9.55 1.20 17.64
CA PHE A 159 -8.34 1.97 17.89
C PHE A 159 -7.89 1.77 19.34
N ASP A 160 -6.77 1.07 19.51
CA ASP A 160 -6.32 0.67 20.84
C ASP A 160 -5.89 1.88 21.67
N PRO A 161 -6.40 2.06 22.90
CA PRO A 161 -6.18 3.27 23.69
C PRO A 161 -4.77 3.38 24.28
N LYS A 162 -3.94 2.33 24.21
CA LYS A 162 -2.57 2.32 24.77
C LYS A 162 -1.50 2.39 23.68
N THR A 163 -1.64 1.53 22.68
CA THR A 163 -0.72 1.40 21.55
C THR A 163 -1.07 2.35 20.41
N HIS A 164 -2.30 2.88 20.39
CA HIS A 164 -2.82 3.70 19.28
C HIS A 164 -2.69 2.99 17.92
N LEU A 165 -2.75 1.65 17.92
CA LEU A 165 -2.77 0.85 16.70
C LEU A 165 -4.22 0.61 16.27
N PRO A 166 -4.56 0.89 15.00
CA PRO A 166 -5.88 0.58 14.45
C PRO A 166 -5.98 -0.89 14.02
N THR A 167 -7.15 -1.50 14.19
CA THR A 167 -7.46 -2.85 13.70
C THR A 167 -8.79 -2.82 12.95
N VAL A 168 -8.81 -3.32 11.71
CA VAL A 168 -10.04 -3.39 10.90
C VAL A 168 -10.84 -4.62 11.33
N THR A 169 -12.14 -4.42 11.56
CA THR A 169 -13.09 -5.48 11.96
C THR A 169 -13.84 -6.05 10.76
N ASP A 170 -14.55 -7.16 10.95
CA ASP A 170 -15.41 -7.78 9.92
C ASP A 170 -16.56 -6.90 9.43
N GLY A 171 -16.86 -5.83 10.17
CA GLY A 171 -17.83 -4.80 9.80
C GLY A 171 -17.39 -3.92 8.62
N CYS A 172 -16.15 -4.06 8.14
CA CYS A 172 -15.62 -3.33 7.00
C CYS A 172 -16.40 -3.65 5.72
N THR A 173 -16.76 -2.60 4.97
CA THR A 173 -17.50 -2.70 3.70
C THR A 173 -16.62 -2.50 2.47
N GLY A 174 -15.32 -2.23 2.65
CA GLY A 174 -14.42 -1.99 1.54
C GLY A 174 -14.60 -0.62 0.85
N CYS A 175 -15.17 0.39 1.51
CA CYS A 175 -15.39 1.71 0.90
C CYS A 175 -14.13 2.52 0.58
N THR A 176 -12.95 2.04 1.00
CA THR A 176 -11.62 2.60 0.69
C THR A 176 -11.30 3.98 1.31
N LEU A 177 -12.25 4.63 1.99
CA LEU A 177 -12.01 5.95 2.61
C LEU A 177 -10.81 6.00 3.58
N CYS A 178 -10.64 4.96 4.39
CA CYS A 178 -9.52 4.89 5.34
C CYS A 178 -8.15 4.86 4.64
N LEU A 179 -8.05 4.18 3.50
CA LEU A 179 -6.85 4.15 2.66
C LEU A 179 -6.57 5.54 2.10
N SER A 180 -7.60 6.21 1.57
CA SER A 180 -7.47 7.53 0.93
C SER A 180 -7.00 8.64 1.87
N VAL A 181 -7.24 8.53 3.18
CA VAL A 181 -6.81 9.54 4.17
C VAL A 181 -5.53 9.15 4.91
N CYS A 182 -5.00 7.94 4.69
CA CYS A 182 -3.81 7.47 5.38
C CYS A 182 -2.60 8.30 4.94
N PRO A 183 -1.83 8.89 5.86
CA PRO A 183 -0.68 9.72 5.49
C PRO A 183 0.54 8.90 5.05
N ILE A 184 0.51 7.58 5.21
CA ILE A 184 1.61 6.68 4.85
C ILE A 184 1.16 5.85 3.65
N ILE A 185 1.86 6.06 2.52
CA ILE A 185 1.63 5.33 1.27
C ILE A 185 1.70 3.83 1.55
N ASP A 186 0.73 3.07 1.04
CA ASP A 186 0.62 1.61 1.15
C ASP A 186 0.57 1.02 2.56
N CYS A 187 0.47 1.83 3.62
CA CYS A 187 0.22 1.33 4.98
C CYS A 187 -1.16 0.65 5.10
N ILE A 188 -2.12 1.07 4.29
CA ILE A 188 -3.43 0.41 4.17
C ILE A 188 -3.57 -0.14 2.75
N LYS A 189 -3.90 -1.41 2.61
CA LYS A 189 -4.17 -2.07 1.32
C LYS A 189 -5.58 -2.62 1.30
N MET A 190 -6.18 -2.70 0.10
CA MET A 190 -7.45 -3.39 -0.09
C MET A 190 -7.17 -4.84 -0.50
N ILE A 191 -7.66 -5.79 0.28
CA ILE A 191 -7.52 -7.23 0.00
C ILE A 191 -8.89 -7.84 -0.28
N THR A 192 -8.91 -8.93 -1.05
CA THR A 192 -10.15 -9.66 -1.33
C THR A 192 -10.82 -10.11 -0.04
N ARG A 193 -12.12 -9.85 0.08
CA ARG A 193 -12.91 -10.28 1.24
C ARG A 193 -13.03 -11.81 1.23
N THR A 194 -12.64 -12.45 2.33
CA THR A 194 -12.72 -13.92 2.48
C THR A 194 -14.07 -14.40 2.99
N THR A 195 -14.88 -13.51 3.56
CA THR A 195 -16.22 -13.80 4.09
C THR A 195 -17.32 -13.30 3.14
N PRO A 196 -18.50 -13.94 3.09
CA PRO A 196 -19.62 -13.43 2.30
C PRO A 196 -19.99 -12.00 2.69
N TYR A 197 -20.22 -11.14 1.70
CA TYR A 197 -20.66 -9.77 1.94
C TYR A 197 -22.19 -9.72 2.03
N VAL A 198 -22.70 -9.14 3.11
CA VAL A 198 -24.13 -8.89 3.32
C VAL A 198 -24.33 -7.40 3.55
N PRO A 199 -24.99 -6.67 2.62
CA PRO A 199 -25.25 -5.25 2.78
C PRO A 199 -26.10 -4.97 4.03
N LYS A 200 -25.64 -4.03 4.87
CA LYS A 200 -26.41 -3.57 6.04
C LYS A 200 -27.60 -2.74 5.58
N ARG A 201 -28.81 -3.30 5.66
CA ARG A 201 -30.05 -2.63 5.24
C ARG A 201 -30.70 -1.75 6.30
N GLY A 202 -30.24 -1.83 7.56
CA GLY A 202 -30.80 -1.10 8.71
C GLY A 202 -32.13 -1.70 9.20
N LEU A 203 -33.09 -1.91 8.29
CA LEU A 203 -34.36 -2.58 8.55
C LEU A 203 -34.47 -3.88 7.74
N PRO A 204 -35.26 -4.88 8.21
CA PRO A 204 -35.56 -6.06 7.42
C PRO A 204 -36.24 -5.69 6.10
N LEU A 205 -35.89 -6.41 5.03
CA LEU A 205 -36.60 -6.26 3.76
C LEU A 205 -38.01 -6.84 3.91
N THR A 206 -39.04 -6.07 3.57
CA THR A 206 -40.45 -6.50 3.60
C THR A 206 -40.77 -7.55 2.54
N VAL A 207 -39.90 -7.67 1.53
CA VAL A 207 -40.01 -8.64 0.43
C VAL A 207 -38.67 -9.35 0.34
N ASN A 208 -38.69 -10.69 0.43
CA ASN A 208 -37.49 -11.46 0.14
C ASN A 208 -37.12 -11.21 -1.34
N PRO A 209 -35.89 -10.75 -1.64
CA PRO A 209 -35.47 -10.56 -3.01
C PRO A 209 -35.58 -11.91 -3.74
N VAL A 210 -36.24 -11.90 -4.90
CA VAL A 210 -36.31 -13.07 -5.79
C VAL A 210 -34.86 -13.45 -6.13
N ARG A 211 -34.49 -14.69 -5.79
CA ARG A 211 -33.15 -15.24 -5.97
C ARG A 211 -32.77 -15.37 -7.44
#